data_AF-A0A966CXQ6-F1
#
_entry.id   AF-A0A966CXQ6-F1
#
_cell.length_a   1.000
_cell.length_b   1.000
_cell.length_c   1.000
_cell.angle_alpha   90.00
_cell.angle_beta   90.00
_cell.angle_gamma   90.00
#
_symmetry.space_group_name_H-M   'P 1'
#
loop_
_entity.id
_entity.type
_entity.pdbx_description
1 polymer ?
#
loop_
_entity_poly.entity_id
_entity_poly.type
_entity_poly.pdbx_seq_one_letter_code
_entity_poly.pdbx_strand_id
1 'polypeptide(L)'
;MDAVLAVLFIVLLLASLILHVFGLPANWLVLALAGLWKWSHPDMDASVPFFIGLSVLALAGEGIEFAATIWGGRRYGSTGRGNLGAIVGAIVGAVFGAPFFFGLGALAGALLGAYGGCLLVEILHGRDMESARQAAKGAMFGKFLGLAAKFGLGVTMVWMIVPRV
;
A
#
# COMPACT_ATOMS: atom_id res chain seq x y z
N MET A 1 22.52 -0.22 26.91
CA MET A 1 22.06 -1.26 25.96
C MET A 1 20.75 -0.85 25.33
N ASP A 2 19.87 -0.20 26.09
CA ASP A 2 18.51 0.19 25.69
C ASP A 2 18.49 1.23 24.56
N ALA A 3 19.39 2.21 24.58
CA ALA A 3 19.51 3.20 23.50
C ALA A 3 19.86 2.56 22.14
N VAL A 4 20.70 1.52 22.12
CA VAL A 4 21.06 0.81 20.88
C VAL A 4 19.86 0.02 20.35
N LEU A 5 19.11 -0.63 21.24
CA LEU A 5 17.89 -1.35 20.87
C LEU A 5 16.79 -0.40 20.36
N ALA A 6 16.62 0.76 20.98
CA ALA A 6 15.68 1.78 20.53
C ALA A 6 16.04 2.30 19.12
N VAL A 7 17.32 2.60 18.87
CA VAL A 7 17.77 3.01 17.54
C VAL A 7 17.53 1.91 16.50
N LEU A 8 17.87 0.67 16.83
CA LEU A 8 17.64 -0.47 15.93
C LEU A 8 16.14 -0.66 15.62
N PHE A 9 15.29 -0.52 16.64
CA PHE A 9 13.85 -0.60 16.49
C PHE A 9 13.30 0.49 15.56
N ILE A 10 13.73 1.75 15.74
CA ILE A 10 13.33 2.87 14.88
C ILE A 10 13.80 2.62 13.43
N VAL A 11 15.03 2.15 13.24
CA VAL A 11 15.55 1.79 11.91
C VAL A 11 14.69 0.69 11.29
N LEU A 12 14.29 -0.32 12.06
CA LEU A 12 13.42 -1.41 11.59
C LEU A 12 12.01 -0.93 11.20
N LEU A 13 11.43 0.00 11.98
CA LEU A 13 10.16 0.63 11.64
C LEU A 13 10.25 1.41 10.32
N LEU A 14 11.31 2.20 10.14
CA LEU A 14 11.56 2.95 8.90
C LEU A 14 11.82 2.03 7.71
N ALA A 15 12.62 0.98 7.91
CA ALA A 15 12.87 -0.03 6.88
C ALA A 15 11.60 -0.78 6.47
N SER A 16 10.67 -1.01 7.41
CA SER A 16 9.37 -1.61 7.11
C SER A 16 8.56 -0.78 6.13
N LEU A 17 8.69 0.56 6.12
CA LEU A 17 7.98 1.42 5.17
C LEU A 17 8.41 1.18 3.72
N ILE A 18 9.63 0.69 3.48
CA ILE A 18 10.14 0.32 2.14
C ILE A 18 9.28 -0.82 1.55
N LEU A 19 8.65 -1.64 2.39
CA LEU A 19 7.80 -2.74 1.94
C LEU A 19 6.58 -2.27 1.11
N HIS A 20 6.17 -1.00 1.23
CA HIS A 20 5.16 -0.42 0.33
C HIS A 20 5.60 -0.47 -1.14
N VAL A 21 6.89 -0.26 -1.43
CA VAL A 21 7.44 -0.35 -2.80
C VAL A 21 7.28 -1.76 -3.36
N PHE A 22 7.33 -2.77 -2.50
CA PHE A 22 7.12 -4.16 -2.88
C PHE A 22 5.64 -4.57 -2.92
N GLY A 23 4.71 -3.62 -2.70
CA GLY A 23 3.27 -3.90 -2.64
C GLY A 23 2.84 -4.72 -1.42
N LEU A 24 3.68 -4.79 -0.38
CA LEU A 24 3.46 -5.59 0.82
C LEU A 24 2.72 -4.78 1.91
N PRO A 25 2.05 -5.47 2.87
CA PRO A 25 1.28 -4.85 3.96
C PRO A 25 2.16 -4.22 5.06
N ALA A 26 2.99 -3.23 4.69
CA ALA A 26 4.00 -2.60 5.55
C ALA A 26 3.43 -2.02 6.87
N ASN A 27 2.26 -1.37 6.82
CA ASN A 27 1.63 -0.77 8.01
C ASN A 27 1.25 -1.82 9.07
N TRP A 28 0.92 -3.04 8.64
CA TRP A 28 0.66 -4.15 9.55
C TRP A 28 1.94 -4.64 10.23
N LEU A 29 3.06 -4.66 9.50
CA LEU A 29 4.36 -4.96 10.08
C LEU A 29 4.78 -3.90 11.12
N VAL A 30 4.60 -2.62 10.81
CA VAL A 30 4.85 -1.50 11.75
C VAL A 30 4.03 -1.70 13.04
N LEU A 31 2.74 -2.02 12.92
CA LEU A 31 1.87 -2.30 14.06
C LEU A 31 2.36 -3.51 14.88
N ALA A 32 2.73 -4.60 14.22
CA ALA A 32 3.23 -5.81 14.87
C ALA A 32 4.54 -5.56 15.62
N LEU A 33 5.46 -4.81 15.01
CA LEU A 33 6.72 -4.41 15.61
C LEU A 33 6.49 -3.52 16.84
N ALA A 34 5.55 -2.57 16.78
CA ALA A 34 5.17 -1.77 17.94
C ALA A 34 4.60 -2.63 19.09
N GLY A 35 3.79 -3.64 18.77
CA GLY A 35 3.27 -4.59 19.76
C GLY A 35 4.39 -5.43 20.40
N LEU A 36 5.33 -5.91 19.60
CA LEU A 36 6.49 -6.65 20.07
C LEU A 36 7.40 -5.80 20.96
N TRP A 37 7.58 -4.53 20.62
CA TRP A 37 8.32 -3.58 21.45
C TRP A 37 7.64 -3.37 22.80
N LYS A 38 6.32 -3.07 22.83
CA LYS A 38 5.56 -2.94 24.08
C LYS A 38 5.60 -4.20 24.95
N TRP A 39 5.58 -5.37 24.34
CA TRP A 39 5.66 -6.64 25.07
C TRP A 39 7.04 -6.87 25.72
N SER A 40 8.11 -6.52 25.01
CA SER A 40 9.49 -6.63 25.53
C SER A 40 9.89 -5.49 26.46
N HIS A 41 9.27 -4.32 26.31
CA HIS A 41 9.49 -3.12 27.11
C HIS A 41 8.15 -2.64 27.69
N PRO A 42 7.66 -3.27 28.78
CA PRO A 42 6.36 -2.94 29.37
C PRO A 42 6.22 -1.48 29.81
N ASP A 43 7.34 -0.79 30.05
CA ASP A 43 7.39 0.61 30.45
C ASP A 43 7.07 1.61 29.32
N MET A 44 7.02 1.16 28.06
CA MET A 44 6.60 1.98 26.92
C MET A 44 5.23 2.63 27.19
N ASP A 45 5.11 3.95 27.09
CA ASP A 45 3.86 4.68 27.35
C ASP A 45 2.86 4.58 26.17
N ALA A 46 2.40 3.35 25.94
CA ALA A 46 1.45 2.98 24.90
C ALA A 46 0.31 2.13 25.50
N SER A 47 -0.89 2.69 25.46
CA SER A 47 -2.12 2.07 25.99
C SER A 47 -2.88 1.31 24.91
N VAL A 48 -3.89 0.52 25.29
CA VAL A 48 -4.74 -0.22 24.33
C VAL A 48 -5.38 0.72 23.27
N PRO A 49 -5.93 1.91 23.62
CA PRO A 49 -6.43 2.86 22.64
C PRO A 49 -5.40 3.30 21.59
N PHE A 50 -4.12 3.38 21.95
CA PHE A 50 -3.05 3.72 21.01
C PHE A 50 -2.91 2.66 19.92
N PHE A 51 -2.92 1.37 20.29
CA PHE A 51 -2.87 0.27 19.33
C PHE A 51 -4.14 0.15 18.48
N ILE A 52 -5.31 0.49 19.05
CA ILE A 52 -6.56 0.60 18.27
C ILE A 52 -6.41 1.71 17.22
N GLY A 53 -5.90 2.88 17.59
CA GLY A 53 -5.63 3.98 16.66
C GLY A 53 -4.68 3.58 15.53
N LEU A 54 -3.57 2.91 15.84
CA LEU A 54 -2.64 2.40 14.84
C LEU A 54 -3.30 1.37 13.90
N SER A 55 -4.14 0.47 14.44
CA SER A 55 -4.88 -0.51 13.64
C SER A 55 -5.88 0.16 12.70
N VAL A 56 -6.57 1.20 13.16
CA VAL A 56 -7.47 2.01 12.31
C VAL A 56 -6.70 2.69 11.20
N LEU A 57 -5.52 3.27 11.47
CA LEU A 57 -4.68 3.86 10.43
C LEU A 57 -4.17 2.84 9.41
N ALA A 58 -3.76 1.64 9.86
CA ALA A 58 -3.34 0.57 8.97
C ALA A 58 -4.49 0.12 8.04
N LEU A 59 -5.68 -0.09 8.60
CA LEU A 59 -6.89 -0.41 7.85
C LEU A 59 -7.29 0.72 6.89
N ALA A 60 -7.22 1.97 7.33
CA ALA A 60 -7.52 3.12 6.50
C ALA A 60 -6.55 3.21 5.30
N GLY A 61 -5.27 2.88 5.49
CA GLY A 61 -4.29 2.84 4.40
C GLY A 61 -4.64 1.83 3.33
N GLU A 62 -5.02 0.60 3.71
CA GLU A 62 -5.51 -0.40 2.75
C GLU A 62 -6.79 0.09 2.05
N GLY A 63 -7.76 0.59 2.82
CA GLY A 63 -9.02 1.09 2.29
C GLY A 63 -8.85 2.24 1.30
N ILE A 64 -7.98 3.22 1.62
CA ILE A 64 -7.66 4.34 0.74
C ILE A 64 -6.98 3.85 -0.54
N GLU A 65 -6.07 2.88 -0.46
CA GLU A 65 -5.39 2.35 -1.64
C GLU A 65 -6.37 1.69 -2.63
N PHE A 66 -7.27 0.85 -2.12
CA PHE A 66 -8.32 0.24 -2.93
C PHE A 66 -9.31 1.28 -3.46
N ALA A 67 -9.76 2.20 -2.61
CA ALA A 67 -10.71 3.24 -2.99
C ALA A 67 -10.13 4.18 -4.05
N ALA A 68 -8.87 4.59 -3.92
CA ALA A 68 -8.19 5.47 -4.87
C ALA A 68 -8.05 4.79 -6.24
N THR A 69 -7.75 3.49 -6.28
CA THR A 69 -7.69 2.72 -7.53
C THR A 69 -9.06 2.70 -8.24
N ILE A 70 -10.14 2.38 -7.49
CA ILE A 70 -11.50 2.33 -8.03
C ILE A 70 -11.99 3.71 -8.47
N TRP A 71 -11.74 4.73 -7.64
CA TRP A 71 -12.14 6.10 -7.90
C TRP A 71 -11.38 6.67 -9.09
N GLY A 72 -10.06 6.46 -9.16
CA GLY A 72 -9.22 6.85 -10.29
C GLY A 72 -9.70 6.21 -11.59
N GLY A 73 -9.99 4.91 -11.59
CA GLY A 73 -10.58 4.23 -12.73
C GLY A 73 -11.92 4.85 -13.15
N ARG A 74 -12.87 4.99 -12.21
CA ARG A 74 -14.22 5.53 -12.49
C ARG A 74 -14.17 6.98 -12.99
N ARG A 75 -13.30 7.81 -12.42
CA ARG A 75 -13.16 9.22 -12.81
C ARG A 75 -12.77 9.38 -14.28
N TYR A 76 -12.05 8.39 -14.80
CA TYR A 76 -11.60 8.30 -16.19
C TYR A 76 -12.48 7.34 -17.03
N GLY A 77 -13.65 6.95 -16.52
CA GLY A 77 -14.65 6.20 -17.27
C GLY A 77 -14.57 4.67 -17.16
N SER A 78 -13.75 4.11 -16.26
CA SER A 78 -13.72 2.65 -16.03
C SER A 78 -15.08 2.13 -15.54
N THR A 79 -15.45 0.98 -16.07
CA THR A 79 -16.56 0.16 -15.58
C THR A 79 -16.17 -0.58 -14.30
N GLY A 80 -17.17 -1.18 -13.64
CA GLY A 80 -16.93 -2.05 -12.49
C GLY A 80 -16.03 -3.25 -12.82
N ARG A 81 -16.19 -3.83 -14.02
CA ARG A 81 -15.35 -4.94 -14.49
C ARG A 81 -13.92 -4.47 -14.79
N GLY A 82 -13.75 -3.30 -15.42
CA GLY A 82 -12.44 -2.70 -15.64
C GLY A 82 -11.67 -2.44 -14.35
N ASN A 83 -12.34 -2.00 -13.28
CA ASN A 83 -11.73 -1.83 -11.97
C ASN A 83 -11.31 -3.16 -11.34
N LEU A 84 -12.13 -4.20 -11.46
CA LEU A 84 -11.73 -5.54 -11.01
C LEU A 84 -10.50 -6.04 -11.78
N GLY A 85 -10.48 -5.80 -13.10
CA GLY A 85 -9.33 -6.04 -13.96
C GLY A 85 -8.08 -5.30 -13.49
N ALA A 86 -8.22 -4.04 -13.09
CA ALA A 86 -7.11 -3.26 -12.53
C ALA A 86 -6.57 -3.87 -11.23
N ILE A 87 -7.45 -4.27 -10.31
CA ILE A 87 -7.04 -4.83 -9.02
C ILE A 87 -6.32 -6.17 -9.21
N VAL A 88 -6.90 -7.08 -9.99
CA VAL A 88 -6.29 -8.38 -10.29
C VAL A 88 -4.99 -8.19 -11.06
N GLY A 89 -5.01 -7.32 -12.08
CA GLY A 89 -3.84 -6.99 -12.87
C GLY A 89 -2.71 -6.41 -12.02
N ALA A 90 -3.01 -5.54 -11.05
CA ALA A 90 -2.01 -4.99 -10.13
C ALA A 90 -1.36 -6.06 -9.26
N ILE A 91 -2.14 -7.01 -8.75
CA ILE A 91 -1.62 -8.13 -7.94
C ILE A 91 -0.74 -9.02 -8.79
N VAL A 92 -1.25 -9.48 -9.93
CA VAL A 92 -0.52 -10.34 -10.87
C VAL A 92 0.77 -9.65 -11.33
N GLY A 93 0.66 -8.40 -11.76
CA GLY A 93 1.79 -7.59 -12.18
C GLY A 93 2.82 -7.38 -11.08
N ALA A 94 2.41 -7.14 -9.83
CA ALA A 94 3.33 -7.04 -8.70
C ALA A 94 4.08 -8.36 -8.46
N VAL A 95 3.39 -9.49 -8.49
CA VAL A 95 3.98 -10.83 -8.29
C VAL A 95 4.98 -11.16 -9.38
N PHE A 96 4.62 -10.96 -10.65
CA PHE A 96 5.52 -11.21 -11.78
C PHE A 96 6.63 -10.15 -11.88
N GLY A 97 6.40 -8.94 -11.38
CA GLY A 97 7.37 -7.86 -11.33
C GLY A 97 8.40 -8.02 -10.21
N ALA A 98 8.03 -8.66 -9.09
CA ALA A 98 8.88 -8.77 -7.90
C ALA A 98 10.28 -9.39 -8.14
N PRO A 99 10.48 -10.38 -9.01
CA PRO A 99 11.83 -10.92 -9.29
C PRO A 99 12.79 -9.91 -9.92
N PHE A 100 12.29 -8.81 -10.49
CA PHE A 100 13.10 -7.83 -11.20
C PHE A 100 13.58 -6.70 -10.29
N PHE A 101 14.78 -6.18 -10.57
CA PHE A 101 15.38 -5.00 -9.91
C PHE A 101 15.36 -5.09 -8.36
N PHE A 102 15.71 -6.25 -7.80
CA PHE A 102 15.74 -6.49 -6.35
C PHE A 102 14.39 -6.19 -5.66
N GLY A 103 13.27 -6.57 -6.31
CA GLY A 103 11.92 -6.32 -5.80
C GLY A 103 11.28 -5.04 -6.33
N LEU A 104 12.05 -4.05 -6.80
CA LEU A 104 11.49 -2.78 -7.30
C LEU A 104 10.56 -2.98 -8.50
N GLY A 105 10.75 -4.07 -9.24
CA GLY A 105 9.83 -4.46 -10.30
C GLY A 105 8.41 -4.73 -9.81
N ALA A 106 8.17 -5.01 -8.53
CA ALA A 106 6.82 -5.17 -7.98
C ALA A 106 6.00 -3.88 -8.06
N LEU A 107 6.59 -2.71 -7.80
CA LEU A 107 5.91 -1.42 -7.93
C LEU A 107 5.53 -1.16 -9.40
N ALA A 108 6.52 -1.28 -10.30
CA ALA A 108 6.30 -1.08 -11.73
C ALA A 108 5.28 -2.08 -12.27
N GLY A 109 5.40 -3.35 -11.87
CA GLY A 109 4.48 -4.42 -12.18
C GLY A 109 3.06 -4.15 -11.67
N ALA A 110 2.89 -3.63 -10.45
CA ALA A 110 1.59 -3.27 -9.92
C ALA A 110 0.91 -2.16 -10.73
N LEU A 111 1.67 -1.13 -11.12
CA LEU A 111 1.15 0.01 -11.89
C LEU A 111 0.81 -0.41 -13.33
N LEU A 112 1.74 -1.10 -14.01
CA LEU A 112 1.53 -1.61 -15.36
C LEU A 112 0.46 -2.69 -15.40
N GLY A 113 0.39 -3.52 -14.36
CA GLY A 113 -0.64 -4.53 -14.17
C GLY A 113 -2.02 -3.92 -13.96
N ALA A 114 -2.14 -2.85 -13.15
CA ALA A 114 -3.39 -2.11 -13.00
C ALA A 114 -3.87 -1.52 -14.32
N TYR A 115 -2.94 -0.91 -15.06
CA TYR A 115 -3.20 -0.37 -16.39
C TYR A 115 -3.64 -1.47 -17.36
N GLY A 116 -2.82 -2.52 -17.54
CA GLY A 116 -3.04 -3.59 -18.49
C GLY A 116 -4.28 -4.42 -18.18
N GLY A 117 -4.50 -4.75 -16.91
CA GLY A 117 -5.67 -5.50 -16.46
C GLY A 117 -6.97 -4.73 -16.70
N CYS A 118 -6.99 -3.42 -16.42
CA CYS A 118 -8.13 -2.56 -16.76
C CYS A 118 -8.36 -2.52 -18.27
N LEU A 119 -7.29 -2.22 -19.04
CA LEU A 119 -7.34 -2.07 -20.49
C LEU A 119 -7.87 -3.33 -21.18
N LEU A 120 -7.32 -4.50 -20.82
CA LEU A 120 -7.71 -5.79 -21.38
C LEU A 120 -9.19 -6.07 -21.08
N VAL A 121 -9.63 -5.88 -19.84
CA VAL A 121 -11.02 -6.14 -19.46
C VAL A 121 -11.98 -5.20 -20.17
N GLU A 122 -11.66 -3.91 -20.30
CA GLU A 122 -12.54 -2.96 -21.00
C GLU A 122 -12.66 -3.28 -22.50
N ILE A 123 -11.56 -3.62 -23.17
CA ILE A 123 -11.57 -4.01 -24.60
C ILE A 123 -12.37 -5.30 -24.79
N LEU A 124 -12.17 -6.30 -23.93
CA LEU A 124 -12.91 -7.58 -24.00
C LEU A 124 -14.42 -7.40 -23.79
N HIS A 125 -14.84 -6.30 -23.14
CA HIS A 125 -16.24 -5.93 -22.97
C HIS A 125 -16.75 -4.96 -24.05
N GLY A 126 -16.03 -4.82 -25.15
CA GLY A 126 -16.49 -4.10 -26.35
C GLY A 126 -16.33 -2.58 -26.27
N ARG A 127 -15.54 -2.07 -25.32
CA ARG A 127 -15.21 -0.64 -25.32
C ARG A 127 -14.20 -0.30 -26.40
N ASP A 128 -14.33 0.90 -26.94
CA ASP A 128 -13.35 1.48 -27.84
C ASP A 128 -11.99 1.63 -27.15
N MET A 129 -10.93 1.49 -27.94
CA MET A 129 -9.54 1.51 -27.46
C MET A 129 -9.18 2.83 -26.76
N GLU A 130 -9.73 3.95 -27.22
CA GLU A 130 -9.43 5.27 -26.66
C GLU A 130 -10.00 5.41 -25.25
N SER A 131 -11.29 5.11 -25.06
CA SER A 131 -11.95 5.10 -23.76
C SER A 131 -11.33 4.07 -22.81
N ALA A 132 -10.99 2.87 -23.31
CA ALA A 132 -10.36 1.83 -22.51
C ALA A 132 -8.98 2.25 -21.99
N ARG A 133 -8.17 2.92 -22.83
CA ARG A 133 -6.87 3.49 -22.43
C ARG A 133 -7.04 4.62 -21.42
N GLN A 134 -8.05 5.46 -21.58
CA GLN A 134 -8.32 6.54 -20.62
C GLN A 134 -8.68 5.96 -19.24
N ALA A 135 -9.58 4.98 -19.19
CA ALA A 135 -9.96 4.26 -17.97
C ALA A 135 -8.75 3.59 -17.30
N ALA A 136 -7.92 2.90 -18.08
CA ALA A 136 -6.71 2.24 -17.61
C ALA A 136 -5.68 3.21 -17.01
N LYS A 137 -5.49 4.39 -17.63
CA LYS A 137 -4.65 5.46 -17.05
C LYS A 137 -5.19 5.90 -15.70
N GLY A 138 -6.50 6.10 -15.59
CA GLY A 138 -7.15 6.46 -14.33
C GLY A 138 -6.94 5.42 -13.23
N ALA A 139 -7.07 4.14 -13.55
CA ALA A 139 -6.82 3.05 -12.60
C ALA A 139 -5.35 3.01 -12.13
N MET A 140 -4.40 3.19 -13.04
CA MET A 140 -2.96 3.26 -12.72
C MET A 140 -2.64 4.46 -11.80
N PHE A 141 -3.14 5.66 -12.11
CA PHE A 141 -2.95 6.83 -11.26
C PHE A 141 -3.63 6.67 -9.90
N GLY A 142 -4.83 6.08 -9.88
CA GLY A 142 -5.53 5.73 -8.64
C GLY A 142 -4.71 4.80 -7.75
N LYS A 143 -4.08 3.77 -8.33
CA LYS A 143 -3.18 2.85 -7.61
C LYS A 143 -1.96 3.59 -7.05
N PHE A 144 -1.33 4.44 -7.85
CA PHE A 144 -0.17 5.22 -7.42
C PHE A 144 -0.51 6.18 -6.27
N LEU A 145 -1.60 6.95 -6.39
CA LEU A 145 -2.05 7.87 -5.35
C LEU A 145 -2.45 7.13 -4.08
N GLY A 146 -3.12 5.99 -4.23
CA GLY A 146 -3.47 5.11 -3.12
C GLY A 146 -2.25 4.63 -2.34
N LEU A 147 -1.21 4.18 -3.05
CA LEU A 147 0.06 3.76 -2.46
C LEU A 147 0.75 4.91 -1.73
N ALA A 148 0.79 6.10 -2.33
CA ALA A 148 1.40 7.28 -1.72
C ALA A 148 0.69 7.69 -0.42
N ALA A 149 -0.66 7.68 -0.42
CA ALA A 149 -1.44 7.96 0.77
C ALA A 149 -1.23 6.92 1.88
N LYS A 150 -1.21 5.63 1.51
CA LYS A 150 -0.95 4.51 2.42
C LYS A 150 0.44 4.61 3.06
N PHE A 151 1.46 4.95 2.26
CA PHE A 151 2.81 5.21 2.73
C PHE A 151 2.84 6.39 3.73
N GLY A 152 2.16 7.49 3.40
CA GLY A 152 2.02 8.63 4.30
C GLY A 152 1.40 8.27 5.66
N LEU A 153 0.38 7.41 5.66
CA LEU A 153 -0.19 6.88 6.91
C LEU A 153 0.81 6.01 7.68
N GLY A 154 1.63 5.21 6.99
CA GLY A 154 2.72 4.47 7.60
C GLY A 154 3.75 5.37 8.28
N VAL A 155 4.14 6.48 7.62
CA VAL A 155 5.02 7.49 8.23
C VAL A 155 4.38 8.08 9.50
N THR A 156 3.09 8.41 9.46
CA THR A 156 2.36 8.89 10.64
C THR A 156 2.35 7.86 11.77
N MET A 157 2.14 6.58 11.47
CA MET A 157 2.20 5.51 12.47
C MET A 157 3.58 5.45 13.13
N VAL A 158 4.66 5.47 12.35
CA VAL A 158 6.03 5.48 12.88
C VAL A 158 6.26 6.71 13.76
N TRP A 159 5.88 7.90 13.30
CA TRP A 159 6.01 9.14 14.06
C TRP A 159 5.27 9.09 15.41
N MET A 160 4.10 8.46 15.46
CA MET A 160 3.35 8.25 16.70
C MET A 160 4.03 7.25 17.65
N ILE A 161 4.78 6.28 17.13
CA ILE A 161 5.46 5.24 17.94
C ILE A 161 6.75 5.78 18.54
N VAL A 162 7.59 6.48 17.76
CA VAL A 162 8.94 6.91 18.17
C VAL A 162 9.03 7.62 19.54
N PRO A 163 8.18 8.62 19.89
CA PRO A 163 8.33 9.32 21.18
C PRO A 163 7.93 8.49 22.40
N ARG A 164 7.40 7.28 22.19
CA ARG A 164 6.99 6.35 23.26
C ARG A 164 8.03 5.25 23.51
N VAL A 165 9.05 5.17 22.67
CA VAL A 165 10.19 4.24 22.73
C VAL A 165 11.28 4.85 23.61
#